data_AF-A0A925FYW0-F1
#
_entry.id   AF-A0A925FYW0-F1
#
_cell.length_a   1.000
_cell.length_b   1.000
_cell.length_c   1.000
_cell.angle_alpha   90.00
_cell.angle_beta   90.00
_cell.angle_gamma   90.00
#
_symmetry.space_group_name_H-M   'P 1'
#
loop_
_entity.id
_entity.type
_entity.pdbx_description
1 polymer ?
#
loop_
_entity_poly.entity_id
_entity_poly.type
_entity_poly.pdbx_seq_one_letter_code
_entity_poly.pdbx_strand_id
1 'polypeptide(L)'
;MHDSEDRLKLWLRAAQPELFRANAFRILGLPVNAAERQIKKQAEKVKLVEKFGGVEALKTVGPLPLNPAPDIDTIREAIHRLRNPEQRILDEFFWFWPIASDAPDDDQALAALAAGDIKSATEIWYQQADQAGNQGVAGHNLAVLYHATALDLEYIPEVKPLSESLRKLQSAYWREAFTRWRVVLEDNRFWKKLEERIRELDDPRLTPDFASHLRTSLPLVLVSINARLAVQAIEQNENEEAERQRCFMREASFDDEIMDEALRRAAEPVVDQIRTLCEASPQEAEDDPKRADDVTRRLLAQAGALLDVLDRLLPTGHPLCDATRDEVASVALNCLIPFSQATGNWQVARTLLELTRPYARSSGVRERIDNIRAYLLPNPADKRIDNIRAYLLGLAYQPSSV
;
A
#
# COMPACT_ATOMS: atom_id res chain seq x y z
N MET A 1 -8.11 11.06 -19.80
CA MET A 1 -7.33 11.38 -18.59
C MET A 1 -8.08 10.96 -17.32
N HIS A 2 -9.30 11.44 -17.05
CA HIS A 2 -10.06 11.07 -15.84
C HIS A 2 -10.26 9.54 -15.66
N ASP A 3 -10.66 8.84 -16.74
CA ASP A 3 -10.85 7.37 -16.73
C ASP A 3 -9.54 6.57 -16.49
N SER A 4 -8.39 7.09 -16.94
CA SER A 4 -7.10 6.42 -16.75
C SER A 4 -6.62 6.52 -15.30
N GLU A 5 -6.83 7.66 -14.66
CA GLU A 5 -6.48 7.88 -13.26
C GLU A 5 -7.36 7.05 -12.31
N ASP A 6 -8.65 6.93 -12.60
CA ASP A 6 -9.58 6.14 -11.78
C ASP A 6 -9.30 4.63 -11.88
N ARG A 7 -8.85 4.14 -13.03
CA ARG A 7 -8.37 2.75 -13.19
C ARG A 7 -7.07 2.50 -12.47
N LEU A 8 -6.12 3.43 -12.56
CA LEU A 8 -4.90 3.34 -11.78
C LEU A 8 -5.22 3.27 -10.28
N LYS A 9 -6.17 4.08 -9.80
CA LYS A 9 -6.66 3.99 -8.41
C LYS A 9 -7.26 2.61 -8.11
N LEU A 10 -8.07 2.03 -8.99
CA LEU A 10 -8.61 0.69 -8.82
C LEU A 10 -7.50 -0.37 -8.66
N TRP A 11 -6.45 -0.29 -9.48
CA TRP A 11 -5.35 -1.27 -9.47
C TRP A 11 -4.43 -1.10 -8.28
N LEU A 12 -4.14 0.14 -7.91
CA LEU A 12 -3.37 0.45 -6.70
C LEU A 12 -4.14 0.07 -5.43
N ARG A 13 -5.47 0.13 -5.44
CA ARG A 13 -6.29 -0.42 -4.36
C ARG A 13 -6.14 -1.94 -4.25
N ALA A 14 -5.95 -2.64 -5.37
CA ALA A 14 -5.70 -4.08 -5.38
C ALA A 14 -4.27 -4.44 -4.96
N ALA A 15 -3.30 -3.52 -5.07
CA ALA A 15 -1.90 -3.68 -4.67
C ALA A 15 -1.69 -3.75 -3.15
N GLN A 16 -2.42 -4.64 -2.47
CA GLN A 16 -2.28 -4.93 -1.04
C GLN A 16 -1.51 -6.25 -0.85
N PRO A 17 -0.88 -6.47 0.32
CA PRO A 17 -0.30 -7.76 0.68
C PRO A 17 -1.27 -8.95 0.51
N GLU A 18 -2.56 -8.70 0.67
CA GLU A 18 -3.61 -9.72 0.54
C GLU A 18 -4.02 -10.00 -0.91
N LEU A 19 -3.43 -9.36 -1.93
CA LEU A 19 -3.87 -9.43 -3.34
C LEU A 19 -4.30 -10.83 -3.79
N PHE A 20 -3.47 -11.86 -3.54
CA PHE A 20 -3.78 -13.24 -3.93
C PHE A 20 -4.68 -13.97 -2.94
N ARG A 21 -4.65 -13.61 -1.64
CA ARG A 21 -5.52 -14.21 -0.62
C ARG A 21 -6.96 -13.73 -0.74
N ALA A 22 -7.13 -12.46 -1.09
CA ALA A 22 -8.39 -11.79 -1.36
C ALA A 22 -8.93 -12.05 -2.78
N ASN A 23 -8.19 -12.80 -3.62
CA ASN A 23 -8.61 -13.10 -4.97
C ASN A 23 -9.92 -13.91 -4.97
N ALA A 24 -10.94 -13.42 -5.68
CA ALA A 24 -12.26 -14.02 -5.64
C ALA A 24 -12.30 -15.45 -6.20
N PHE A 25 -11.48 -15.80 -7.19
CA PHE A 25 -11.41 -17.15 -7.74
C PHE A 25 -10.75 -18.13 -6.77
N ARG A 26 -9.73 -17.67 -6.03
CA ARG A 26 -9.13 -18.42 -4.92
C ARG A 26 -10.12 -18.69 -3.80
N ILE A 27 -10.83 -17.64 -3.35
CA ILE A 27 -11.84 -17.72 -2.29
C ILE A 27 -13.00 -18.64 -2.69
N LEU A 28 -13.39 -18.67 -3.96
CA LEU A 28 -14.51 -19.49 -4.42
C LEU A 28 -14.11 -20.90 -4.87
N GLY A 29 -12.82 -21.17 -5.02
CA GLY A 29 -12.33 -22.43 -5.58
C GLY A 29 -12.82 -22.65 -7.02
N LEU A 30 -12.91 -21.58 -7.81
CA LEU A 30 -13.39 -21.61 -9.18
C LEU A 30 -12.24 -21.26 -10.15
N PRO A 31 -12.22 -21.83 -11.36
CA PRO A 31 -11.29 -21.39 -12.39
C PRO A 31 -11.66 -19.99 -12.90
N VAL A 32 -10.69 -19.25 -13.44
CA VAL A 32 -10.89 -17.87 -13.95
C VAL A 32 -11.93 -17.79 -15.07
N ASN A 33 -12.07 -18.86 -15.86
CA ASN A 33 -13.06 -18.98 -16.93
C ASN A 33 -14.44 -19.44 -16.43
N ALA A 34 -14.69 -19.48 -15.12
CA ALA A 34 -15.97 -19.93 -14.56
C ALA A 34 -17.14 -19.08 -15.07
N ALA A 35 -18.17 -19.77 -15.56
CA ALA A 35 -19.39 -19.14 -16.05
C ALA A 35 -20.23 -18.57 -14.90
N GLU A 36 -21.10 -17.59 -15.19
CA GLU A 36 -22.01 -17.01 -14.19
C GLU A 36 -22.83 -18.07 -13.44
N ARG A 37 -23.21 -19.16 -14.11
CA ARG A 37 -23.96 -20.25 -13.51
C ARG A 37 -23.20 -20.91 -12.36
N GLN A 38 -21.89 -21.09 -12.50
CA GLN A 38 -21.05 -21.66 -11.43
C GLN A 38 -20.92 -20.69 -10.25
N ILE A 39 -20.79 -19.39 -10.52
CA ILE A 39 -20.76 -18.34 -9.48
C ILE A 39 -22.10 -18.28 -8.73
N LYS A 40 -23.24 -18.34 -9.46
CA LYS A 40 -24.59 -18.38 -8.86
C LYS A 40 -24.78 -19.62 -7.99
N LYS A 41 -24.27 -20.78 -8.41
CA LYS A 41 -24.30 -22.02 -7.62
C LYS A 41 -23.53 -21.88 -6.30
N GLN A 42 -22.37 -21.21 -6.30
CA GLN A 42 -21.65 -20.92 -5.04
C GLN A 42 -22.47 -19.97 -4.15
N ALA A 43 -23.10 -18.95 -4.71
CA ALA A 43 -23.97 -18.04 -3.95
C ALA A 43 -25.18 -18.75 -3.31
N GLU A 44 -25.77 -19.71 -4.00
CA GLU A 44 -26.84 -20.55 -3.45
C GLU A 44 -26.35 -21.45 -2.31
N LYS A 45 -25.16 -22.04 -2.47
CA LYS A 45 -24.53 -22.88 -1.44
C LYS A 45 -24.27 -22.09 -0.15
N VAL A 46 -23.77 -20.86 -0.26
CA VAL A 46 -23.61 -19.96 0.87
C VAL A 46 -24.94 -19.73 1.59
N LYS A 47 -26.00 -19.34 0.86
CA LYS A 47 -27.34 -19.13 1.44
C LYS A 47 -27.89 -20.36 2.16
N LEU A 48 -27.60 -21.57 1.66
CA LEU A 48 -28.03 -22.82 2.30
C LEU A 48 -27.27 -23.06 3.61
N VAL A 49 -25.96 -22.88 3.61
CA VAL A 49 -25.13 -23.04 4.82
C VAL A 49 -25.52 -22.05 5.90
N GLU A 50 -25.89 -20.83 5.54
CA GLU A 50 -26.38 -19.84 6.52
C GLU A 50 -27.73 -20.21 7.13
N LYS A 51 -28.64 -20.76 6.32
CA LYS A 51 -29.98 -21.14 6.77
C LYS A 51 -29.98 -22.42 7.60
N PHE A 52 -29.11 -23.36 7.27
CA PHE A 52 -29.17 -24.73 7.79
C PHE A 52 -27.90 -25.18 8.54
N GLY A 53 -26.87 -24.34 8.63
CA GLY A 53 -25.57 -24.70 9.18
C GLY A 53 -24.69 -25.51 8.20
N GLY A 54 -23.48 -25.88 8.63
CA GLY A 54 -22.56 -26.71 7.85
C GLY A 54 -21.43 -25.95 7.14
N VAL A 55 -20.72 -25.08 7.87
CA VAL A 55 -19.61 -24.27 7.35
C VAL A 55 -18.48 -25.12 6.74
N GLU A 56 -18.30 -26.35 7.21
CA GLU A 56 -17.34 -27.31 6.66
C GLU A 56 -17.58 -27.63 5.17
N ALA A 57 -18.82 -27.48 4.69
CA ALA A 57 -19.15 -27.65 3.28
C ALA A 57 -18.57 -26.52 2.40
N LEU A 58 -18.18 -25.38 2.97
CA LEU A 58 -17.61 -24.23 2.26
C LEU A 58 -16.08 -24.28 2.13
N LYS A 59 -15.42 -25.38 2.54
CA LYS A 59 -13.98 -25.55 2.31
C LYS A 59 -13.65 -25.30 0.84
N THR A 60 -12.71 -24.40 0.61
CA THR A 60 -12.23 -24.06 -0.72
C THR A 60 -11.39 -25.21 -1.26
N VAL A 61 -11.77 -25.66 -2.46
CA VAL A 61 -11.06 -26.70 -3.21
C VAL A 61 -10.55 -26.03 -4.48
N GLY A 62 -9.26 -26.16 -4.78
CA GLY A 62 -8.65 -25.50 -5.93
C GLY A 62 -7.15 -25.33 -5.76
N PRO A 63 -6.46 -24.73 -6.75
CA PRO A 63 -5.04 -24.43 -6.68
C PRO A 63 -4.74 -23.51 -5.49
N LEU A 64 -3.74 -23.85 -4.66
CA LEU A 64 -3.34 -23.09 -3.46
C LEU A 64 -4.51 -22.74 -2.51
N PRO A 65 -5.17 -23.73 -1.88
CA PRO A 65 -6.29 -23.48 -0.99
C PRO A 65 -5.87 -22.60 0.20
N LEU A 66 -6.79 -21.76 0.66
CA LEU A 66 -6.53 -20.84 1.77
C LEU A 66 -6.47 -21.59 3.10
N ASN A 67 -5.49 -21.19 3.92
CA ASN A 67 -5.38 -21.59 5.32
C ASN A 67 -5.17 -20.32 6.17
N PRO A 68 -6.06 -20.01 7.12
CA PRO A 68 -7.36 -20.65 7.37
C PRO A 68 -8.33 -20.50 6.19
N ALA A 69 -9.38 -21.31 6.16
CA ALA A 69 -10.45 -21.20 5.15
C ALA A 69 -11.21 -19.86 5.32
N PRO A 70 -11.70 -19.26 4.22
CA PRO A 70 -12.43 -18.00 4.28
C PRO A 70 -13.78 -18.16 5.01
N ASP A 71 -14.19 -17.12 5.71
CA ASP A 71 -15.51 -17.07 6.33
C ASP A 71 -16.64 -16.75 5.32
N ILE A 72 -17.88 -16.80 5.79
CA ILE A 72 -19.07 -16.62 4.96
C ILE A 72 -19.12 -15.21 4.34
N ASP A 73 -18.70 -14.19 5.09
CA ASP A 73 -18.74 -12.80 4.62
C ASP A 73 -17.69 -12.56 3.54
N THR A 74 -16.48 -13.10 3.72
CA THR A 74 -15.42 -13.11 2.71
C THR A 74 -15.89 -13.78 1.41
N ILE A 75 -16.60 -14.91 1.50
CA ILE A 75 -17.15 -15.61 0.33
C ILE A 75 -18.24 -14.76 -0.37
N ARG A 76 -19.09 -14.06 0.40
CA ARG A 76 -20.12 -13.16 -0.17
C ARG A 76 -19.49 -11.97 -0.89
N GLU A 77 -18.47 -11.37 -0.29
CA GLU A 77 -17.72 -10.27 -0.90
C GLU A 77 -17.05 -10.70 -2.20
N ALA A 78 -16.43 -11.89 -2.23
CA ALA A 78 -15.87 -12.46 -3.45
C ALA A 78 -16.92 -12.63 -4.56
N ILE A 79 -18.11 -13.13 -4.23
CA ILE A 79 -19.23 -13.26 -5.20
C ILE A 79 -19.67 -11.88 -5.71
N HIS A 80 -19.76 -10.89 -4.83
CA HIS A 80 -20.15 -9.53 -5.20
C HIS A 80 -19.09 -8.88 -6.12
N ARG A 81 -17.81 -9.05 -5.79
CA ARG A 81 -16.66 -8.56 -6.54
C ARG A 81 -16.65 -9.06 -7.99
N LEU A 82 -16.94 -10.34 -8.22
CA LEU A 82 -17.02 -10.93 -9.56
C LEU A 82 -18.18 -10.39 -10.44
N ARG A 83 -19.12 -9.62 -9.89
CA ARG A 83 -20.17 -8.93 -10.68
C ARG A 83 -19.67 -7.66 -11.34
N ASN A 84 -18.60 -7.06 -10.82
CA ASN A 84 -17.94 -5.95 -11.47
C ASN A 84 -16.91 -6.51 -12.48
N PRO A 85 -17.04 -6.20 -13.78
CA PRO A 85 -16.19 -6.77 -14.83
C PRO A 85 -14.73 -6.32 -14.74
N GLU A 86 -14.47 -5.09 -14.28
CA GLU A 86 -13.10 -4.59 -14.10
C GLU A 86 -12.41 -5.32 -12.94
N GLN A 87 -13.12 -5.49 -11.82
CA GLN A 87 -12.62 -6.28 -10.69
C GLN A 87 -12.46 -7.75 -11.04
N ARG A 88 -13.43 -8.31 -11.79
CA ARG A 88 -13.36 -9.68 -12.30
C ARG A 88 -12.11 -9.88 -13.15
N ILE A 89 -11.84 -9.03 -14.15
CA ILE A 89 -10.65 -9.16 -15.00
C ILE A 89 -9.35 -9.02 -14.17
N LEU A 90 -9.33 -8.18 -13.14
CA LEU A 90 -8.17 -8.10 -12.23
C LEU A 90 -7.98 -9.38 -11.43
N ASP A 91 -9.05 -9.96 -10.90
CA ASP A 91 -8.97 -11.23 -10.19
C ASP A 91 -8.62 -12.38 -11.16
N GLU A 92 -9.08 -12.34 -12.42
CA GLU A 92 -8.65 -13.27 -13.47
C GLU A 92 -7.15 -13.09 -13.74
N PHE A 93 -6.67 -11.86 -13.89
CA PHE A 93 -5.25 -11.56 -14.16
C PHE A 93 -4.33 -11.99 -13.03
N PHE A 94 -4.71 -11.85 -11.77
CA PHE A 94 -3.90 -12.26 -10.62
C PHE A 94 -4.22 -13.68 -10.14
N TRP A 95 -4.72 -14.55 -11.02
CA TRP A 95 -4.99 -15.95 -10.70
C TRP A 95 -4.59 -16.90 -11.83
N PHE A 96 -4.75 -18.20 -11.61
CA PHE A 96 -4.26 -19.21 -12.55
C PHE A 96 -5.19 -19.42 -13.74
N TRP A 97 -4.62 -19.43 -14.94
CA TRP A 97 -5.33 -19.65 -16.20
C TRP A 97 -5.13 -21.10 -16.68
N PRO A 98 -6.20 -21.80 -17.07
CA PRO A 98 -6.07 -23.13 -17.65
C PRO A 98 -5.40 -23.07 -19.02
N ILE A 99 -4.53 -24.04 -19.29
CA ILE A 99 -3.78 -24.14 -20.54
C ILE A 99 -4.43 -25.14 -21.52
N ALA A 100 -5.13 -26.15 -21.00
CA ALA A 100 -5.86 -27.13 -21.82
C ALA A 100 -7.24 -26.58 -22.25
N SER A 101 -7.50 -26.55 -23.56
CA SER A 101 -8.72 -25.97 -24.16
C SER A 101 -9.94 -26.89 -24.11
N ASP A 102 -9.77 -28.21 -23.97
CA ASP A 102 -10.83 -29.17 -24.31
C ASP A 102 -11.55 -29.77 -23.10
N ALA A 103 -10.94 -29.74 -21.91
CA ALA A 103 -11.59 -30.09 -20.64
C ALA A 103 -10.94 -29.33 -19.46
N PRO A 104 -11.70 -28.54 -18.67
CA PRO A 104 -11.19 -27.83 -17.49
C PRO A 104 -10.56 -28.74 -16.43
N ASP A 105 -10.93 -30.03 -16.43
CA ASP A 105 -10.47 -31.04 -15.46
C ASP A 105 -9.14 -31.72 -15.88
N ASP A 106 -8.56 -31.36 -17.03
CA ASP A 106 -7.40 -32.05 -17.63
C ASP A 106 -6.09 -31.24 -17.56
N ASP A 107 -6.10 -30.07 -16.91
CA ASP A 107 -4.87 -29.32 -16.66
C ASP A 107 -4.06 -29.96 -15.53
N GLN A 108 -3.08 -30.77 -15.91
CA GLN A 108 -2.24 -31.52 -14.99
C GLN A 108 -1.49 -30.62 -13.99
N ALA A 109 -1.11 -29.40 -14.39
CA ALA A 109 -0.41 -28.49 -13.50
C ALA A 109 -1.36 -27.94 -12.43
N LEU A 110 -2.58 -27.53 -12.81
CA LEU A 110 -3.59 -27.07 -11.85
C LEU A 110 -4.06 -28.20 -10.93
N ALA A 111 -4.20 -29.42 -11.44
CA ALA A 111 -4.53 -30.59 -10.65
C ALA A 111 -3.44 -30.90 -9.61
N ALA A 112 -2.17 -30.86 -10.00
CA ALA A 112 -1.03 -31.00 -9.09
C ALA A 112 -1.04 -29.91 -8.01
N LEU A 113 -1.28 -28.66 -8.40
CA LEU A 113 -1.35 -27.53 -7.46
C LEU A 113 -2.52 -27.67 -6.46
N ALA A 114 -3.67 -28.16 -6.91
CA ALA A 114 -4.82 -28.43 -6.05
C ALA A 114 -4.57 -29.58 -5.06
N ALA A 115 -3.71 -30.53 -5.42
CA ALA A 115 -3.23 -31.59 -4.53
C ALA A 115 -2.11 -31.13 -3.57
N GLY A 116 -1.65 -29.87 -3.68
CA GLY A 116 -0.54 -29.33 -2.90
C GLY A 116 0.85 -29.68 -3.44
N ASP A 117 0.93 -30.32 -4.62
CA ASP A 117 2.20 -30.62 -5.30
C ASP A 117 2.66 -29.43 -6.14
N ILE A 118 3.19 -28.42 -5.45
CA ILE A 118 3.75 -27.21 -6.06
C ILE A 118 4.89 -27.57 -7.02
N LYS A 119 5.70 -28.57 -6.66
CA LYS A 119 6.90 -28.94 -7.44
C LYS A 119 6.50 -29.47 -8.81
N SER A 120 5.62 -30.46 -8.89
CA SER A 120 5.20 -31.00 -10.19
C SER A 120 4.50 -29.96 -11.05
N ALA A 121 3.67 -29.10 -10.46
CA ALA A 121 3.05 -28.01 -11.21
C ALA A 121 4.07 -27.03 -11.81
N THR A 122 5.10 -26.65 -11.03
CA THR A 122 6.20 -25.80 -11.56
C THR A 122 6.93 -26.47 -12.71
N GLU A 123 7.29 -27.75 -12.58
CA GLU A 123 8.01 -28.50 -13.61
C GLU A 123 7.21 -28.57 -14.91
N ILE A 124 5.90 -28.81 -14.82
CA ILE A 124 4.99 -28.82 -15.98
C ILE A 124 4.95 -27.44 -16.65
N TRP A 125 4.77 -26.36 -15.89
CA TRP A 125 4.72 -25.02 -16.48
C TRP A 125 6.06 -24.57 -17.06
N TYR A 126 7.20 -24.95 -16.46
CA TYR A 126 8.50 -24.71 -17.07
C TYR A 126 8.63 -25.39 -18.43
N GLN A 127 8.27 -26.67 -18.52
CA GLN A 127 8.29 -27.41 -19.79
C GLN A 127 7.34 -26.79 -20.83
N GLN A 128 6.16 -26.34 -20.42
CA GLN A 128 5.18 -25.70 -21.30
C GLN A 128 5.59 -24.29 -21.71
N ALA A 129 6.32 -23.56 -20.86
CA ALA A 129 6.90 -22.26 -21.19
C ALA A 129 7.97 -22.36 -22.29
N ASP A 130 8.64 -23.51 -22.39
CA ASP A 130 9.64 -23.78 -23.43
C ASP A 130 9.03 -24.28 -24.75
N GLN A 131 7.82 -24.87 -24.73
CA GLN A 131 7.16 -25.46 -25.90
C GLN A 131 6.31 -24.44 -26.69
N ALA A 132 6.35 -24.46 -28.02
CA ALA A 132 5.64 -23.48 -28.85
C ALA A 132 4.11 -23.59 -28.73
N GLY A 133 3.42 -22.48 -28.42
CA GLY A 133 1.95 -22.37 -28.43
C GLY A 133 1.35 -21.74 -27.18
N ASN A 134 1.68 -22.27 -26.00
CA ASN A 134 1.07 -21.89 -24.71
C ASN A 134 2.02 -21.20 -23.72
N GLN A 135 3.16 -20.71 -24.21
CA GLN A 135 4.25 -20.16 -23.40
C GLN A 135 3.81 -18.99 -22.50
N GLY A 136 2.94 -18.11 -23.03
CA GLY A 136 2.50 -16.92 -22.31
C GLY A 136 1.70 -17.22 -21.05
N VAL A 137 0.79 -18.20 -21.12
CA VAL A 137 -0.04 -18.59 -19.96
C VAL A 137 0.79 -19.36 -18.93
N ALA A 138 1.67 -20.25 -19.36
CA ALA A 138 2.56 -20.97 -18.44
C ALA A 138 3.52 -20.02 -17.69
N GLY A 139 4.11 -19.06 -18.41
CA GLY A 139 4.96 -18.03 -17.81
C GLY A 139 4.21 -17.13 -16.81
N HIS A 140 2.96 -16.78 -17.13
CA HIS A 140 2.08 -16.04 -16.22
C HIS A 140 1.71 -16.85 -14.97
N ASN A 141 1.30 -18.10 -15.12
CA ASN A 141 0.98 -18.98 -13.99
C ASN A 141 2.18 -19.17 -13.05
N LEU A 142 3.40 -19.27 -13.57
CA LEU A 142 4.62 -19.27 -12.76
C LEU A 142 4.77 -17.96 -11.97
N ALA A 143 4.54 -16.80 -12.60
CA ALA A 143 4.61 -15.50 -11.91
C ALA A 143 3.58 -15.39 -10.78
N VAL A 144 2.33 -15.83 -11.03
CA VAL A 144 1.27 -15.90 -10.03
C VAL A 144 1.66 -16.85 -8.89
N LEU A 145 2.15 -18.05 -9.20
CA LEU A 145 2.53 -19.05 -8.20
C LEU A 145 3.60 -18.53 -7.24
N TYR A 146 4.72 -18.03 -7.78
CA TYR A 146 5.82 -17.56 -6.93
C TYR A 146 5.41 -16.35 -6.10
N HIS A 147 4.61 -15.43 -6.66
CA HIS A 147 4.16 -14.25 -5.91
C HIS A 147 3.14 -14.65 -4.82
N ALA A 148 2.15 -15.47 -5.15
CA ALA A 148 1.15 -15.94 -4.20
C ALA A 148 1.79 -16.74 -3.05
N THR A 149 2.77 -17.61 -3.35
CA THR A 149 3.47 -18.38 -2.32
C THR A 149 4.42 -17.53 -1.47
N ALA A 150 5.08 -16.52 -2.04
CA ALA A 150 5.86 -15.56 -1.28
C ALA A 150 4.98 -14.81 -0.25
N LEU A 151 3.82 -14.30 -0.69
CA LEU A 151 2.88 -13.57 0.15
C LEU A 151 2.16 -14.47 1.17
N ASP A 152 1.80 -15.70 0.80
CA ASP A 152 1.26 -16.65 1.78
C ASP A 152 2.26 -16.94 2.90
N LEU A 153 3.57 -16.98 2.60
CA LEU A 153 4.61 -17.08 3.62
C LEU A 153 4.74 -15.81 4.47
N GLU A 154 4.43 -14.61 3.94
CA GLU A 154 4.41 -13.36 4.74
C GLU A 154 3.27 -13.37 5.76
N TYR A 155 2.18 -14.09 5.47
CA TYR A 155 1.05 -14.22 6.37
C TYR A 155 1.27 -15.21 7.52
N ILE A 156 2.22 -16.16 7.39
CA ILE A 156 2.49 -17.17 8.43
C ILE A 156 3.06 -16.55 9.73
N PRO A 157 4.03 -15.61 9.70
CA PRO A 157 4.54 -14.89 10.88
C PRO A 157 3.48 -14.33 11.82
N GLU A 158 2.37 -13.79 11.29
CA GLU A 158 1.25 -13.30 12.10
C GLU A 158 0.68 -14.38 13.02
N VAL A 159 0.82 -15.65 12.63
CA VAL A 159 0.36 -16.83 13.36
C VAL A 159 1.50 -17.54 14.10
N LYS A 160 2.71 -17.56 13.54
CA LYS A 160 3.91 -18.23 14.11
C LYS A 160 5.22 -17.75 13.45
N PRO A 161 6.31 -17.56 14.22
CA PRO A 161 7.62 -17.24 13.64
C PRO A 161 8.10 -18.26 12.60
N LEU A 162 8.49 -17.78 11.41
CA LEU A 162 9.07 -18.61 10.35
C LEU A 162 10.44 -19.16 10.76
N SER A 163 10.71 -20.42 10.39
CA SER A 163 12.06 -20.97 10.45
C SER A 163 12.99 -20.28 9.44
N GLU A 164 14.30 -20.30 9.70
CA GLU A 164 15.30 -19.73 8.79
C GLU A 164 15.19 -20.32 7.36
N SER A 165 14.89 -21.62 7.26
CA SER A 165 14.67 -22.30 5.98
C SER A 165 13.47 -21.75 5.21
N LEU A 166 12.35 -21.48 5.89
CA LEU A 166 11.16 -20.91 5.25
C LEU A 166 11.39 -19.45 4.86
N ARG A 167 12.13 -18.67 5.65
CA ARG A 167 12.53 -17.31 5.27
C ARG A 167 13.41 -17.28 4.02
N LYS A 168 14.38 -18.21 3.91
CA LYS A 168 15.21 -18.33 2.69
C LYS A 168 14.36 -18.70 1.47
N LEU A 169 13.41 -19.62 1.64
CA LEU A 169 12.50 -20.03 0.57
C LEU A 169 11.60 -18.87 0.12
N GLN A 170 11.04 -18.12 1.07
CA GLN A 170 10.24 -16.93 0.80
C GLN A 170 11.02 -15.88 0.00
N SER A 171 12.26 -15.58 0.41
CA SER A 171 13.11 -14.66 -0.32
C SER A 171 13.47 -15.15 -1.72
N ALA A 172 13.54 -16.47 -1.95
CA ALA A 172 13.71 -17.03 -3.28
C ALA A 172 12.45 -16.87 -4.12
N TYR A 173 11.26 -17.12 -3.54
CA TYR A 173 9.98 -16.92 -4.23
C TYR A 173 9.73 -15.46 -4.61
N TRP A 174 10.07 -14.48 -3.76
CA TRP A 174 10.00 -13.06 -4.11
C TRP A 174 10.84 -12.70 -5.35
N ARG A 175 12.10 -13.13 -5.37
CA ARG A 175 13.01 -12.88 -6.51
C ARG A 175 12.53 -13.55 -7.78
N GLU A 176 12.07 -14.79 -7.66
CA GLU A 176 11.57 -15.54 -8.80
C GLU A 176 10.27 -14.92 -9.32
N ALA A 177 9.38 -14.45 -8.45
CA ALA A 177 8.16 -13.75 -8.83
C ALA A 177 8.47 -12.51 -9.70
N PHE A 178 9.38 -11.63 -9.26
CA PHE A 178 9.77 -10.46 -10.06
C PHE A 178 10.41 -10.84 -11.39
N THR A 179 11.28 -11.85 -11.38
CA THR A 179 11.90 -12.40 -12.59
C THR A 179 10.82 -12.84 -13.59
N ARG A 180 9.79 -13.57 -13.14
CA ARG A 180 8.70 -14.04 -14.00
C ARG A 180 7.77 -12.93 -14.45
N TRP A 181 7.43 -11.98 -13.58
CA TRP A 181 6.61 -10.83 -13.95
C TRP A 181 7.25 -9.98 -15.05
N ARG A 182 8.58 -9.83 -15.04
CA ARG A 182 9.31 -9.17 -16.13
C ARG A 182 9.17 -9.90 -17.46
N VAL A 183 9.26 -11.23 -17.45
CA VAL A 183 9.03 -12.04 -18.65
C VAL A 183 7.59 -11.87 -19.16
N VAL A 184 6.60 -11.88 -18.26
CA VAL A 184 5.18 -11.64 -18.61
C VAL A 184 4.97 -10.25 -19.19
N LEU A 185 5.64 -9.23 -18.67
CA LEU A 185 5.58 -7.85 -19.19
C LEU A 185 6.10 -7.75 -20.63
N GLU A 186 6.98 -8.63 -21.07
CA GLU A 186 7.51 -8.67 -22.44
C GLU A 186 6.74 -9.64 -23.35
N ASP A 187 6.06 -10.64 -22.78
CA ASP A 187 5.35 -11.67 -23.55
C ASP A 187 3.99 -11.21 -24.08
N ASN A 188 3.98 -10.74 -25.33
CA ASN A 188 2.78 -10.32 -26.05
C ASN A 188 1.71 -11.43 -26.22
N ARG A 189 2.06 -12.71 -26.07
CA ARG A 189 1.09 -13.81 -26.25
C ARG A 189 0.11 -13.85 -25.08
N PHE A 190 0.59 -13.66 -23.86
CA PHE A 190 -0.28 -13.56 -22.70
C PHE A 190 -1.20 -12.33 -22.81
N TRP A 191 -0.64 -11.17 -23.16
CA TRP A 191 -1.43 -9.94 -23.32
C TRP A 191 -2.50 -10.07 -24.41
N LYS A 192 -2.20 -10.70 -25.56
CA LYS A 192 -3.21 -11.04 -26.56
C LYS A 192 -4.32 -11.93 -26.00
N LYS A 193 -3.97 -12.93 -25.19
CA LYS A 193 -4.96 -13.82 -24.56
C LYS A 193 -5.87 -13.06 -23.58
N LEU A 194 -5.30 -12.13 -22.82
CA LEU A 194 -6.06 -11.25 -21.94
C LEU A 194 -7.00 -10.31 -22.74
N GLU A 195 -6.53 -9.75 -23.84
CA GLU A 195 -7.35 -8.92 -24.74
C GLU A 195 -8.52 -9.71 -25.37
N GLU A 196 -8.27 -10.96 -25.77
CA GLU A 196 -9.32 -11.88 -26.22
C GLU A 196 -10.36 -12.10 -25.13
N ARG A 197 -9.90 -12.35 -23.90
CA ARG A 197 -10.78 -12.53 -22.76
C ARG A 197 -11.62 -11.30 -22.45
N ILE A 198 -11.02 -10.12 -22.50
CA ILE A 198 -11.74 -8.84 -22.32
C ILE A 198 -12.83 -8.68 -23.39
N ARG A 199 -12.52 -9.02 -24.65
CA ARG A 199 -13.51 -9.01 -25.75
C ARG A 199 -14.62 -10.03 -25.54
N GLU A 200 -14.31 -11.22 -25.04
CA GLU A 200 -15.31 -12.26 -24.73
C GLU A 200 -16.31 -11.85 -23.64
N LEU A 201 -15.89 -11.02 -22.67
CA LEU A 201 -16.80 -10.52 -21.64
C LEU A 201 -17.82 -9.52 -22.17
N ASP A 202 -17.52 -8.85 -23.29
CA ASP A 202 -18.40 -7.92 -24.01
C ASP A 202 -19.07 -6.87 -23.10
N ASP A 203 -18.32 -6.34 -22.11
CA ASP A 203 -18.82 -5.32 -21.17
C ASP A 203 -18.29 -3.93 -21.57
N PRO A 204 -19.17 -2.91 -21.72
CA PRO A 204 -18.77 -1.57 -22.17
C PRO A 204 -17.81 -0.84 -21.23
N ARG A 205 -17.66 -1.28 -19.97
CA ARG A 205 -16.69 -0.73 -19.02
C ARG A 205 -15.26 -1.22 -19.30
N LEU A 206 -15.11 -2.36 -19.96
CA LEU A 206 -13.80 -2.89 -20.35
C LEU A 206 -13.41 -2.33 -21.72
N THR A 207 -12.86 -1.12 -21.72
CA THR A 207 -12.49 -0.45 -22.97
C THR A 207 -11.32 -1.14 -23.69
N PRO A 208 -11.10 -0.86 -24.99
CA PRO A 208 -10.05 -1.50 -25.77
C PRO A 208 -8.62 -1.31 -25.24
N ASP A 209 -8.37 -0.24 -24.47
CA ASP A 209 -7.07 0.07 -23.88
C ASP A 209 -6.86 -0.54 -22.47
N PHE A 210 -7.84 -1.27 -21.93
CA PHE A 210 -7.79 -1.79 -20.55
C PHE A 210 -6.55 -2.67 -20.31
N ALA A 211 -6.26 -3.62 -21.22
CA ALA A 211 -5.09 -4.50 -21.12
C ALA A 211 -3.77 -3.71 -21.21
N SER A 212 -3.71 -2.70 -22.09
CA SER A 212 -2.52 -1.85 -22.26
C SER A 212 -2.22 -1.06 -21.00
N HIS A 213 -3.24 -0.40 -20.44
CA HIS A 213 -3.12 0.32 -19.17
C HIS A 213 -2.71 -0.63 -18.03
N LEU A 214 -3.26 -1.85 -17.98
CA LEU A 214 -2.90 -2.82 -16.95
C LEU A 214 -1.42 -3.20 -17.05
N ARG A 215 -0.93 -3.43 -18.28
CA ARG A 215 0.47 -3.71 -18.56
C ARG A 215 1.40 -2.58 -18.11
N THR A 216 1.05 -1.33 -18.39
CA THR A 216 1.88 -0.18 -18.01
C THR A 216 1.88 0.07 -16.51
N SER A 217 0.79 -0.25 -15.81
CA SER A 217 0.65 -0.03 -14.37
C SER A 217 1.14 -1.20 -13.52
N LEU A 218 1.32 -2.37 -14.12
CA LEU A 218 1.69 -3.60 -13.43
C LEU A 218 2.99 -3.48 -12.60
N PRO A 219 4.10 -2.90 -13.11
CA PRO A 219 5.31 -2.73 -12.30
C PRO A 219 5.02 -1.99 -11.00
N LEU A 220 4.30 -0.86 -11.08
CA LEU A 220 3.94 -0.06 -9.93
C LEU A 220 3.06 -0.83 -8.93
N VAL A 221 2.06 -1.58 -9.43
CA VAL A 221 1.21 -2.44 -8.60
C VAL A 221 2.04 -3.48 -7.85
N LEU A 222 2.97 -4.16 -8.52
CA LEU A 222 3.79 -5.20 -7.91
C LEU A 222 4.70 -4.64 -6.81
N VAL A 223 5.44 -3.56 -7.06
CA VAL A 223 6.35 -2.99 -6.05
C VAL A 223 5.61 -2.25 -4.93
N SER A 224 4.38 -1.79 -5.17
CA SER A 224 3.54 -1.17 -4.13
C SER A 224 3.21 -2.15 -2.99
N ILE A 225 3.17 -3.45 -3.27
CA ILE A 225 2.96 -4.48 -2.25
C ILE A 225 4.13 -4.49 -1.26
N ASN A 226 5.37 -4.53 -1.75
CA ASN A 226 6.56 -4.50 -0.89
C ASN A 226 6.70 -3.15 -0.16
N ALA A 227 6.34 -2.04 -0.80
CA ALA A 227 6.34 -0.73 -0.15
C ALA A 227 5.39 -0.70 1.05
N ARG A 228 4.19 -1.29 0.92
CA ARG A 228 3.22 -1.42 2.04
C ARG A 228 3.71 -2.35 3.14
N LEU A 229 4.27 -3.51 2.77
CA LEU A 229 4.88 -4.43 3.74
C LEU A 229 6.02 -3.75 4.51
N ALA A 230 6.82 -2.92 3.84
CA ALA A 230 7.88 -2.15 4.50
C ALA A 230 7.32 -1.16 5.52
N VAL A 231 6.24 -0.43 5.18
CA VAL A 231 5.55 0.47 6.13
C VAL A 231 5.03 -0.30 7.34
N GLN A 232 4.32 -1.41 7.12
CA GLN A 232 3.79 -2.26 8.20
C GLN A 232 4.91 -2.75 9.13
N ALA A 233 6.04 -3.21 8.56
CA ALA A 233 7.19 -3.64 9.33
C ALA A 233 7.82 -2.50 10.15
N ILE A 234 7.92 -1.29 9.59
CA ILE A 234 8.43 -0.11 10.32
C ILE A 234 7.51 0.23 11.50
N GLU A 235 6.19 0.23 11.30
CA GLU A 235 5.20 0.47 12.35
C GLU A 235 5.32 -0.55 13.50
N GLN A 236 5.65 -1.80 13.16
CA GLN A 236 5.89 -2.89 14.12
C GLN A 236 7.32 -2.90 14.71
N ASN A 237 8.18 -1.94 14.32
CA ASN A 237 9.61 -1.85 14.68
C ASN A 237 10.48 -3.02 14.17
N GLU A 238 10.04 -3.71 13.12
CA GLU A 238 10.76 -4.79 12.44
C GLU A 238 11.68 -4.23 11.34
N ASN A 239 12.73 -3.50 11.73
CA ASN A 239 13.59 -2.79 10.77
C ASN A 239 14.30 -3.72 9.77
N GLU A 240 14.66 -4.95 10.17
CA GLU A 240 15.25 -5.94 9.26
C GLU A 240 14.28 -6.38 8.17
N GLU A 241 13.00 -6.52 8.52
CA GLU A 241 11.94 -6.89 7.59
C GLU A 241 11.64 -5.76 6.61
N ALA A 242 11.56 -4.53 7.11
CA ALA A 242 11.40 -3.35 6.26
C ALA A 242 12.52 -3.22 5.22
N GLU A 243 13.78 -3.39 5.63
CA GLU A 243 14.91 -3.33 4.70
C GLU A 243 14.94 -4.50 3.72
N ARG A 244 14.48 -5.69 4.16
CA ARG A 244 14.31 -6.85 3.27
C ARG A 244 13.31 -6.55 2.15
N GLN A 245 12.16 -5.98 2.47
CA GLN A 245 11.14 -5.60 1.47
C GLN A 245 11.67 -4.55 0.50
N ARG A 246 12.39 -3.54 0.99
CA ARG A 246 13.07 -2.55 0.14
C ARG A 246 14.15 -3.17 -0.74
N CYS A 247 14.85 -4.19 -0.26
CA CYS A 247 15.81 -4.93 -1.06
C CYS A 247 15.14 -5.63 -2.24
N PHE A 248 13.97 -6.27 -2.03
CA PHE A 248 13.23 -6.88 -3.12
C PHE A 248 12.76 -5.86 -4.16
N MET A 249 12.32 -4.66 -3.73
CA MET A 249 11.98 -3.57 -4.66
C MET A 249 13.16 -3.18 -5.55
N ARG A 250 14.36 -3.03 -4.98
CA ARG A 250 15.58 -2.71 -5.73
C ARG A 250 16.00 -3.85 -6.66
N GLU A 251 15.91 -5.10 -6.20
CA GLU A 251 16.22 -6.28 -7.00
C GLU A 251 15.24 -6.49 -8.17
N ALA A 252 13.98 -6.05 -8.04
CA ALA A 252 12.97 -6.12 -9.09
C ALA A 252 13.43 -5.39 -10.38
N SER A 253 14.35 -4.42 -10.26
CA SER A 253 14.97 -3.72 -11.39
C SER A 253 13.97 -3.02 -12.32
N PHE A 254 12.91 -2.45 -11.75
CA PHE A 254 12.04 -1.49 -12.43
C PHE A 254 12.60 -0.07 -12.33
N ASP A 255 12.05 0.88 -13.08
CA ASP A 255 12.52 2.27 -13.11
C ASP A 255 12.47 2.92 -11.71
N ASP A 256 13.48 3.75 -11.40
CA ASP A 256 13.60 4.44 -10.10
C ASP A 256 12.37 5.30 -9.79
N GLU A 257 11.76 5.91 -10.81
CA GLU A 257 10.52 6.69 -10.67
C GLU A 257 9.35 5.84 -10.19
N ILE A 258 9.26 4.57 -10.61
CA ILE A 258 8.22 3.63 -10.18
C ILE A 258 8.44 3.22 -8.72
N MET A 259 9.70 3.00 -8.32
CA MET A 259 10.04 2.70 -6.93
C MET A 259 9.72 3.88 -6.00
N ASP A 260 10.08 5.09 -6.41
CA ASP A 260 9.76 6.32 -5.67
C ASP A 260 8.25 6.52 -5.54
N GLU A 261 7.51 6.36 -6.64
CA GLU A 261 6.05 6.44 -6.65
C GLU A 261 5.40 5.44 -5.69
N ALA A 262 5.89 4.20 -5.67
CA ALA A 262 5.39 3.16 -4.77
C ALA A 262 5.61 3.52 -3.30
N LEU A 263 6.81 3.97 -2.93
CA LEU A 263 7.13 4.38 -1.56
C LEU A 263 6.32 5.61 -1.14
N ARG A 264 6.16 6.59 -2.03
CA ARG A 264 5.38 7.80 -1.77
C ARG A 264 3.91 7.46 -1.51
N ARG A 265 3.32 6.59 -2.32
CA ARG A 265 1.93 6.13 -2.12
C ARG A 265 1.75 5.30 -0.85
N ALA A 266 2.75 4.48 -0.49
CA ALA A 266 2.73 3.74 0.76
C ALA A 266 2.86 4.66 1.99
N ALA A 267 3.55 5.79 1.85
CA ALA A 267 3.69 6.81 2.90
C ALA A 267 2.44 7.68 3.10
N GLU A 268 1.54 7.78 2.11
CA GLU A 268 0.39 8.70 2.13
C GLU A 268 -0.48 8.57 3.40
N PRO A 269 -0.83 7.38 3.90
CA PRO A 269 -1.62 7.27 5.14
C PRO A 269 -0.92 7.88 6.36
N VAL A 270 0.41 7.77 6.45
CA VAL A 270 1.21 8.36 7.53
C VAL A 270 1.24 9.88 7.38
N VAL A 271 1.37 10.38 6.16
CA VAL A 271 1.30 11.82 5.85
C VAL A 271 -0.08 12.38 6.19
N ASP A 272 -1.16 11.69 5.82
CA ASP A 272 -2.54 12.11 6.10
C ASP A 272 -2.83 12.14 7.61
N GLN A 273 -2.27 11.20 8.38
CA GLN A 273 -2.35 11.24 9.85
C GLN A 273 -1.64 12.47 10.41
N ILE A 274 -0.44 12.80 9.92
CA ILE A 274 0.28 14.02 10.32
C ILE A 274 -0.53 15.27 9.94
N ARG A 275 -1.09 15.31 8.72
CA ARG A 275 -1.92 16.43 8.26
C ARG A 275 -3.15 16.62 9.15
N THR A 276 -3.82 15.53 9.53
CA THR A 276 -4.98 15.57 10.46
C THR A 276 -4.59 16.16 11.82
N LEU A 277 -3.42 15.79 12.36
CA LEU A 277 -2.89 16.37 13.60
C LEU A 277 -2.60 17.88 13.44
N CYS A 278 -2.00 18.24 12.30
CA CYS A 278 -1.69 19.63 11.94
C CYS A 278 -2.94 20.49 11.77
N GLU A 279 -4.03 19.96 11.22
CA GLU A 279 -5.30 20.67 11.04
C GLU A 279 -6.05 20.87 12.37
N ALA A 280 -6.01 19.89 13.28
CA ALA A 280 -6.73 19.97 14.55
C ALA A 280 -6.04 20.88 15.59
N SER A 281 -4.71 20.96 15.57
CA SER A 281 -3.92 21.61 16.63
C SER A 281 -4.13 23.14 16.74
N PRO A 282 -4.18 23.93 15.65
CA PRO A 282 -4.39 25.37 15.73
C PRO A 282 -5.71 25.76 16.39
N GLN A 283 -6.81 25.08 16.03
CA GLN A 283 -8.12 25.38 16.61
C GLN A 283 -8.13 25.12 18.13
N GLU A 284 -7.56 24.00 18.57
CA GLU A 284 -7.46 23.69 20.01
C GLU A 284 -6.58 24.71 20.77
N ALA A 285 -5.51 25.19 20.13
CA ALA A 285 -4.65 26.23 20.68
C ALA A 285 -5.34 27.61 20.73
N GLU A 286 -6.23 27.92 19.80
CA GLU A 286 -7.04 29.15 19.80
C GLU A 286 -8.17 29.10 20.82
N ASP A 287 -8.80 27.94 21.01
CA ASP A 287 -9.91 27.74 21.95
C ASP A 287 -9.45 27.85 23.42
N ASP A 288 -8.24 27.33 23.74
CA ASP A 288 -7.59 27.52 25.05
C ASP A 288 -6.12 27.95 24.91
N PRO A 289 -5.87 29.25 24.68
CA PRO A 289 -4.52 29.78 24.49
C PRO A 289 -3.59 29.55 25.69
N LYS A 290 -4.12 29.34 26.90
CA LYS A 290 -3.28 29.09 28.08
C LYS A 290 -2.69 27.68 28.12
N ARG A 291 -3.29 26.75 27.35
CA ARG A 291 -2.88 25.34 27.23
C ARG A 291 -2.29 25.00 25.87
N ALA A 292 -2.10 25.99 25.00
CA ALA A 292 -1.50 25.80 23.69
C ALA A 292 -0.06 25.25 23.74
N ASP A 293 0.62 25.32 24.89
CA ASP A 293 1.90 24.62 25.11
C ASP A 293 1.73 23.10 25.20
N ASP A 294 0.71 22.60 25.91
CA ASP A 294 0.34 21.18 25.95
C ASP A 294 0.00 20.68 24.53
N VAL A 295 -0.80 21.44 23.80
CA VAL A 295 -1.20 21.14 22.41
C VAL A 295 0.04 21.03 21.52
N THR A 296 0.95 22.00 21.60
CA THR A 296 2.22 22.00 20.84
C THR A 296 3.09 20.80 21.18
N ARG A 297 3.24 20.47 22.48
CA ARG A 297 4.02 19.29 22.91
C ARG A 297 3.43 18.00 22.37
N ARG A 298 2.11 17.85 22.43
CA ARG A 298 1.40 16.68 21.94
C ARG A 298 1.53 16.55 20.42
N LEU A 299 1.39 17.65 19.67
CA LEU A 299 1.61 17.69 18.22
C LEU A 299 3.02 17.21 17.88
N LEU A 300 4.06 17.81 18.48
CA LEU A 300 5.45 17.44 18.19
C LEU A 300 5.77 15.99 18.57
N ALA A 301 5.21 15.48 19.67
CA ALA A 301 5.43 14.09 20.07
C ALA A 301 4.76 13.08 19.11
N GLN A 302 3.49 13.33 18.75
CA GLN A 302 2.75 12.44 17.85
C GLN A 302 3.27 12.52 16.41
N ALA A 303 3.50 13.73 15.89
CA ALA A 303 4.07 13.93 14.58
C ALA A 303 5.51 13.41 14.50
N GLY A 304 6.31 13.54 15.57
CA GLY A 304 7.66 12.99 15.64
C GLY A 304 7.69 11.48 15.42
N ALA A 305 6.82 10.72 16.09
CA ALA A 305 6.73 9.28 15.90
C ALA A 305 6.35 8.87 14.47
N LEU A 306 5.42 9.61 13.84
CA LEU A 306 5.01 9.36 12.45
C LEU A 306 6.10 9.76 11.44
N LEU A 307 6.82 10.86 11.71
CA LEU A 307 7.95 11.31 10.89
C LEU A 307 9.13 10.32 10.95
N ASP A 308 9.34 9.64 12.07
CA ASP A 308 10.34 8.57 12.18
C ASP A 308 9.99 7.38 11.26
N VAL A 309 8.70 7.09 11.04
CA VAL A 309 8.27 6.09 10.04
C VAL A 309 8.67 6.52 8.64
N LEU A 310 8.41 7.79 8.29
CA LEU A 310 8.75 8.35 6.98
C LEU A 310 10.27 8.36 6.72
N ASP A 311 11.08 8.75 7.72
CA ASP A 311 12.54 8.78 7.61
C ASP A 311 13.16 7.39 7.43
N ARG A 312 12.53 6.34 7.97
CA ARG A 312 12.98 4.95 7.79
C ARG A 312 12.57 4.38 6.43
N LEU A 313 11.42 4.81 5.91
CA LEU A 313 10.89 4.33 4.63
C LEU A 313 11.59 5.00 3.44
N LEU A 314 11.66 6.33 3.47
CA LEU A 314 12.11 7.17 2.37
C LEU A 314 13.60 7.56 2.51
N PRO A 315 14.32 7.80 1.41
CA PRO A 315 15.69 8.27 1.47
C PRO A 315 15.82 9.60 2.23
N THR A 316 16.97 9.82 2.88
CA THR A 316 17.27 11.09 3.56
C THR A 316 17.19 12.27 2.59
N GLY A 317 16.42 13.29 2.95
CA GLY A 317 16.23 14.49 2.11
C GLY A 317 15.17 14.31 1.01
N HIS A 318 14.34 13.26 1.11
CA HIS A 318 13.21 13.09 0.20
C HIS A 318 12.23 14.27 0.33
N PRO A 319 11.77 14.88 -0.80
CA PRO A 319 10.94 16.09 -0.78
C PRO A 319 9.66 15.98 0.06
N LEU A 320 9.00 14.80 0.05
CA LEU A 320 7.80 14.55 0.86
C LEU A 320 8.10 14.67 2.37
N CYS A 321 9.18 14.04 2.85
CA CYS A 321 9.56 14.12 4.27
C CYS A 321 9.88 15.55 4.66
N ASP A 322 10.64 16.26 3.82
CA ASP A 322 11.03 17.63 4.13
C ASP A 322 9.81 18.58 4.17
N ALA A 323 8.87 18.44 3.23
CA ALA A 323 7.63 19.20 3.21
C ALA A 323 6.74 18.92 4.43
N THR A 324 6.53 17.65 4.79
CA THR A 324 5.73 17.26 5.97
C THR A 324 6.37 17.75 7.28
N ARG A 325 7.70 17.69 7.38
CA ARG A 325 8.42 18.22 8.55
C ARG A 325 8.27 19.74 8.68
N ASP A 326 8.36 20.46 7.56
CA ASP A 326 8.15 21.91 7.52
C ASP A 326 6.71 22.33 7.88
N GLU A 327 5.71 21.54 7.47
CA GLU A 327 4.32 21.74 7.85
C GLU A 327 4.13 21.63 9.37
N VAL A 328 4.62 20.54 9.98
CA VAL A 328 4.59 20.34 11.44
C VAL A 328 5.28 21.50 12.16
N ALA A 329 6.45 21.91 11.68
CA ALA A 329 7.20 23.02 12.26
C ALA A 329 6.42 24.34 12.20
N SER A 330 5.76 24.60 11.07
CA SER A 330 4.96 25.81 10.85
C SER A 330 3.70 25.83 11.72
N VAL A 331 3.00 24.70 11.86
CA VAL A 331 1.81 24.57 12.70
C VAL A 331 2.17 24.70 14.18
N ALA A 332 3.21 24.02 14.63
CA ALA A 332 3.71 24.14 16.00
C ALA A 332 4.08 25.58 16.32
N LEU A 333 4.72 26.29 15.38
CA LEU A 333 5.01 27.71 15.52
C LEU A 333 3.74 28.55 15.67
N ASN A 334 2.73 28.32 14.83
CA ASN A 334 1.47 29.06 14.87
C ASN A 334 0.72 28.84 16.21
N CYS A 335 0.77 27.63 16.78
CA CYS A 335 0.18 27.34 18.10
C CYS A 335 0.88 28.10 19.25
N LEU A 336 2.18 28.39 19.11
CA LEU A 336 2.95 29.10 20.14
C LEU A 336 2.69 30.62 20.18
N ILE A 337 2.22 31.20 19.09
CA ILE A 337 1.91 32.64 19.00
C ILE A 337 0.80 33.04 20.00
N PRO A 338 -0.40 32.43 20.00
CA PRO A 338 -1.45 32.77 20.94
C PRO A 338 -1.08 32.42 22.39
N PHE A 339 -0.36 31.31 22.62
CA PHE A 339 0.17 30.96 23.95
C PHE A 339 1.02 32.07 24.55
N SER A 340 1.98 32.55 23.76
CA SER A 340 2.93 33.57 24.20
C SER A 340 2.23 34.89 24.48
N GLN A 341 1.23 35.25 23.68
CA GLN A 341 0.41 36.44 23.87
C GLN A 341 -0.49 36.36 25.11
N ALA A 342 -1.08 35.20 25.38
CA ALA A 342 -2.04 35.02 26.47
C ALA A 342 -1.38 34.83 27.84
N THR A 343 -0.21 34.18 27.89
CA THR A 343 0.44 33.80 29.17
C THR A 343 1.62 34.68 29.53
N GLY A 344 2.30 35.28 28.55
CA GLY A 344 3.60 35.93 28.76
C GLY A 344 4.70 34.97 29.24
N ASN A 345 4.49 33.65 29.13
CA ASN A 345 5.45 32.65 29.59
C ASN A 345 6.52 32.38 28.51
N TRP A 346 7.39 33.37 28.32
CA TRP A 346 8.41 33.39 27.26
C TRP A 346 9.44 32.27 27.40
N GLN A 347 9.68 31.78 28.62
CA GLN A 347 10.61 30.68 28.87
C GLN A 347 10.08 29.37 28.28
N VAL A 348 8.80 29.05 28.51
CA VAL A 348 8.16 27.86 27.94
C VAL A 348 8.06 27.96 26.41
N ALA A 349 7.65 29.13 25.90
CA ALA A 349 7.61 29.37 24.45
C ALA A 349 8.97 29.16 23.79
N ARG A 350 10.05 29.66 24.41
CA ARG A 350 11.42 29.45 23.91
C ARG A 350 11.82 27.98 23.92
N THR A 351 11.53 27.24 24.99
CA THR A 351 11.81 25.80 25.05
C THR A 351 11.08 25.06 23.93
N LEU A 352 9.83 25.42 23.64
CA LEU A 352 9.06 24.79 22.57
C LEU A 352 9.60 25.13 21.18
N LEU A 353 10.06 26.36 20.94
CA LEU A 353 10.71 26.71 19.68
C LEU A 353 11.99 25.90 19.43
N GLU A 354 12.79 25.64 20.47
CA GLU A 354 13.97 24.78 20.35
C GLU A 354 13.59 23.32 20.03
N LEU A 355 12.45 22.84 20.55
CA LEU A 355 11.91 21.53 20.21
C LEU A 355 11.32 21.48 18.78
N THR A 356 10.78 22.58 18.27
CA THR A 356 10.24 22.68 16.91
C THR A 356 11.33 22.83 15.85
N ARG A 357 12.45 23.51 16.17
CA ARG A 357 13.50 23.84 15.21
C ARG A 357 14.05 22.66 14.38
N PRO A 358 14.27 21.44 14.94
CA PRO A 358 14.75 20.29 14.16
C PRO A 358 13.81 19.85 13.04
N TYR A 359 12.53 20.18 13.12
CA TYR A 359 11.53 19.86 12.11
C TYR A 359 11.61 20.82 10.91
N ALA A 360 12.17 22.02 11.05
CA ALA A 360 12.30 22.94 9.93
C ALA A 360 13.44 22.51 8.97
N ARG A 361 13.09 22.17 7.73
CA ARG A 361 13.98 21.72 6.67
C ARG A 361 14.27 22.84 5.67
N SER A 362 13.25 23.58 5.22
CA SER A 362 13.43 24.75 4.35
C SER A 362 14.05 25.94 5.09
N SER A 363 14.76 26.79 4.34
CA SER A 363 15.35 28.02 4.87
C SER A 363 14.29 28.98 5.41
N GLY A 364 13.14 29.11 4.73
CA GLY A 364 12.06 30.01 5.14
C GLY A 364 11.48 29.67 6.51
N VAL A 365 11.18 28.39 6.78
CA VAL A 365 10.65 27.97 8.08
C VAL A 365 11.72 28.11 9.18
N ARG A 366 12.98 27.75 8.88
CA ARG A 366 14.10 27.93 9.82
C ARG A 366 14.31 29.38 10.20
N GLU A 367 14.35 30.28 9.22
CA GLU A 367 14.50 31.73 9.45
C GLU A 367 13.34 32.27 10.28
N ARG A 368 12.10 31.85 10.01
CA ARG A 368 10.93 32.28 10.79
C ARG A 368 11.05 31.85 12.26
N ILE A 369 11.43 30.61 12.53
CA ILE A 369 11.66 30.11 13.90
C ILE A 369 12.83 30.85 14.57
N ASP A 370 13.95 30.99 13.87
CA ASP A 370 15.16 31.62 14.39
C ASP A 370 14.94 33.10 14.70
N ASN A 371 14.19 33.82 13.86
CA ASN A 371 13.78 35.20 14.09
C ASN A 371 12.94 35.30 15.37
N ILE A 372 11.86 34.53 15.48
CA ILE A 372 10.98 34.56 16.66
C ILE A 372 11.76 34.19 17.93
N ARG A 373 12.64 33.19 17.86
CA ARG A 373 13.53 32.82 18.96
C ARG A 373 14.45 33.99 19.37
N ALA A 374 15.06 34.68 18.41
CA ALA A 374 15.94 35.82 18.69
C ALA A 374 15.19 36.98 19.38
N TYR A 375 13.91 37.19 19.04
CA TYR A 375 13.06 38.16 19.71
C TYR A 375 12.67 37.77 21.14
N LEU A 376 12.70 36.48 21.47
CA LEU A 376 12.41 35.94 22.81
C LEU A 376 13.64 35.84 23.73
N LEU A 377 14.82 36.31 23.30
CA LEU A 377 15.99 36.39 24.17
C LEU A 377 15.75 37.41 25.31
N PRO A 378 16.15 37.11 26.56
CA PRO A 378 16.06 38.05 27.66
C PRO A 378 17.05 39.19 27.39
N ASN A 379 16.55 40.33 26.91
CA ASN A 379 17.31 41.57 26.92
C ASN A 379 16.95 42.30 28.22
N PRO A 380 17.91 42.66 29.11
CA PRO A 380 17.65 43.24 30.44
C PRO A 380 16.96 44.62 30.44
N ALA A 381 16.45 45.08 29.30
CA ALA A 381 15.65 46.29 29.19
C ALA A 381 14.21 45.94 28.81
N ASP A 382 13.35 46.02 29.80
CA ASP A 382 11.91 45.70 29.88
C ASP A 382 11.00 46.54 28.94
N LYS A 383 11.47 46.91 27.74
CA LYS A 383 10.79 47.85 26.81
C LYS A 383 10.49 47.27 25.42
N ARG A 384 10.42 45.96 25.27
CA ARG A 384 10.12 45.32 23.97
C ARG A 384 8.88 44.43 23.92
N ILE A 385 8.11 44.33 25.01
CA ILE A 385 6.86 43.54 25.01
C ILE A 385 5.88 44.08 23.94
N ASP A 386 5.80 45.40 23.74
CA ASP A 386 4.97 46.02 22.69
C ASP A 386 5.48 45.76 21.27
N ASN A 387 6.81 45.67 21.08
CA ASN A 387 7.41 45.34 19.77
C ASN A 387 7.26 43.85 19.43
N ILE A 388 7.29 42.95 20.43
CA ILE A 388 7.00 41.53 20.27
C ILE A 388 5.53 41.33 19.87
N ARG A 389 4.62 42.07 20.52
CA ARG A 389 3.19 42.10 20.16
C ARG A 389 2.99 42.59 18.72
N ALA A 390 3.67 43.66 18.32
CA ALA A 390 3.60 44.20 16.95
C ALA A 390 4.18 43.25 15.88
N TYR A 391 5.28 42.56 16.16
CA TYR A 391 5.89 41.60 15.21
C TYR A 391 5.05 40.33 15.05
N LEU A 392 4.51 39.79 16.15
CA LEU A 392 3.60 38.64 16.11
C LEU A 392 2.26 38.98 15.45
N LEU A 393 1.72 40.19 15.68
CA LEU A 393 0.54 40.71 14.97
C LEU A 393 0.81 40.92 13.46
N GLY A 394 2.02 41.32 13.08
CA GLY A 394 2.43 41.46 11.68
C GLY A 394 2.55 40.12 10.93
N LEU A 395 2.92 39.03 11.62
CA LEU A 395 3.02 37.68 11.05
C LEU A 395 1.66 36.97 10.92
N ALA A 396 0.69 37.27 11.78
CA ALA A 396 -0.68 36.75 11.66
C ALA A 396 -1.44 37.33 10.44
N TYR A 397 -0.92 38.40 9.83
CA TYR A 397 -1.52 39.12 8.71
C TYR A 397 -0.90 38.83 7.34
N GLN A 398 0.05 37.88 7.23
CA GLN A 398 0.51 37.40 5.94
C GLN A 398 -0.33 36.17 5.54
N PRO A 399 -1.25 36.28 4.56
CA PRO A 399 -1.88 35.10 4.01
C PRO A 399 -0.80 34.24 3.38
N SER A 400 -0.88 32.93 3.59
CA SER A 400 -0.12 31.93 2.87
C SER A 400 -0.28 32.18 1.37
N SER A 401 0.69 32.88 0.76
CA SER A 401 0.72 33.08 -0.67
C SER A 401 1.16 31.76 -1.31
N VAL A 402 0.24 31.23 -2.10
CA VAL A 402 0.27 30.10 -3.05
C VAL A 402 1.63 29.76 -3.61
#